data_AF-A0A1Q5T5A1-F1
#
_entry.id   AF-A0A1Q5T5A1-F1
#
_cell.length_a   1.000
_cell.length_b   1.000
_cell.length_c   1.000
_cell.angle_alpha   90.00
_cell.angle_beta   90.00
_cell.angle_gamma   90.00
#
_symmetry.space_group_name_H-M   'P 1'
#
loop_
_entity.id
_entity.type
_entity.pdbx_description
1 polymer ?
#
loop_
_entity_poly.entity_id
_entity_poly.type
_entity_poly.pdbx_seq_one_letter_code
_entity_poly.pdbx_strand_id
1 'polypeptide(L)' 'MITNLTKEIVERYRLTTLMVTHNMQQAIDLGNRLIMMDKGQIIFEVDENEKKSLTVEKLLAEFQRIRGEQLVSDRAVLS' A
#
# COMPACT_ATOMS: atom_id res chain seq x y z
N MET A 1 16.72 10.96 -6.31
CA MET A 1 16.45 10.07 -5.14
C MET A 1 16.77 8.64 -5.56
N ILE A 2 17.28 7.77 -4.67
CA ILE A 2 17.68 6.39 -5.01
C ILE A 2 16.52 5.59 -5.64
N THR A 3 15.27 5.88 -5.26
CA THR A 3 14.05 5.27 -5.78
C THR A 3 13.90 5.33 -7.31
N ASN A 4 14.31 6.43 -7.94
CA ASN A 4 14.21 6.58 -9.39
C ASN A 4 15.21 5.66 -10.12
N LEU A 5 16.42 5.53 -9.58
CA LEU A 5 17.43 4.61 -10.11
C LEU A 5 17.00 3.16 -9.90
N THR A 6 16.43 2.84 -8.73
CA THR A 6 15.86 1.51 -8.47
C THR A 6 14.75 1.19 -9.48
N LYS A 7 13.82 2.13 -9.73
CA LYS A 7 12.76 1.97 -10.74
C LYS A 7 13.35 1.68 -12.12
N GLU A 8 14.33 2.47 -12.54
CA GLU A 8 14.97 2.30 -13.84
C GLU A 8 15.64 0.94 -13.99
N ILE A 9 16.38 0.48 -12.97
CA ILE A 9 17.03 -0.84 -12.97
C ILE A 9 15.97 -1.95 -13.05
N VAL A 10 14.92 -1.87 -12.24
CA VAL A 10 13.85 -2.89 -12.21
C VAL A 10 13.14 -2.98 -13.55
N GLU A 11 12.81 -1.85 -14.17
CA GLU A 11 12.16 -1.79 -15.48
C GLU A 11 13.09 -2.28 -16.59
N ARG A 12 14.35 -1.85 -16.59
CA ARG A 12 15.36 -2.23 -17.59
C ARG A 12 15.64 -3.73 -17.60
N TYR A 13 15.78 -4.33 -16.42
CA TYR A 13 16.15 -5.75 -16.28
C TYR A 13 14.95 -6.67 -16.00
N ARG A 14 13.73 -6.14 -15.96
CA ARG A 14 12.47 -6.87 -15.67
C ARG A 14 12.55 -7.72 -14.39
N LEU A 15 13.06 -7.12 -13.33
CA LEU A 15 13.28 -7.83 -12.06
C LEU A 15 12.01 -7.89 -11.23
N THR A 16 11.62 -9.08 -10.77
CA THR A 16 10.59 -9.20 -9.73
C THR A 16 11.10 -8.57 -8.45
N THR A 17 10.45 -7.50 -8.01
CA THR A 17 10.91 -6.67 -6.91
C THR A 17 9.77 -6.40 -5.93
N LEU A 18 10.06 -6.56 -4.63
CA LEU A 18 9.19 -6.13 -3.55
C LEU A 18 9.86 -4.98 -2.81
N MET A 19 9.19 -3.83 -2.75
CA MET A 19 9.66 -2.66 -2.01
C MET A 19 8.76 -2.45 -0.79
N VAL A 20 9.38 -2.23 0.38
CA VAL A 20 8.68 -1.86 1.61
C VAL A 20 8.99 -0.42 1.92
N THR A 21 7.95 0.40 2.13
CA THR A 21 8.09 1.82 2.46
C THR A 21 6.98 2.25 3.39
N HIS A 22 7.25 3.25 4.24
CA HIS A 22 6.25 3.96 5.03
C HIS A 22 5.75 5.24 4.32
N ASN A 23 6.35 5.58 3.17
CA ASN A 23 5.98 6.75 2.40
C ASN A 23 4.90 6.38 1.38
N MET A 24 3.69 6.90 1.58
CA MET A 24 2.53 6.58 0.74
C MET A 24 2.69 7.04 -0.71
N GLN A 25 3.33 8.19 -0.94
CA GLN A 25 3.59 8.69 -2.30
C GLN A 25 4.50 7.72 -3.06
N GLN A 26 5.57 7.24 -2.42
CA GLN A 26 6.45 6.23 -3.03
C GLN A 26 5.71 4.91 -3.31
N ALA A 27 4.81 4.47 -2.42
CA ALA A 27 4.03 3.26 -2.63
C ALA A 27 3.14 3.35 -3.87
N ILE A 28 2.61 4.55 -4.17
CA ILE A 28 1.80 4.83 -5.36
C ILE A 28 2.68 4.98 -6.62
N ASP A 29 3.81 5.65 -6.54
CA ASP A 29 4.64 5.98 -7.72
C ASP A 29 5.49 4.81 -8.24
N LEU A 30 5.74 3.81 -7.40
CA LEU A 30 6.69 2.72 -7.67
C LEU A 30 5.99 1.36 -7.70
N GLY A 31 6.32 0.55 -8.72
CA GLY A 31 5.76 -0.79 -8.90
C GLY A 31 4.34 -0.78 -9.47
N ASN A 32 3.85 -1.96 -9.85
CA ASN A 32 2.56 -2.16 -10.49
C ASN A 32 1.47 -2.69 -9.55
N ARG A 33 1.82 -3.07 -8.32
CA ARG A 33 0.86 -3.46 -7.26
C ARG A 33 1.15 -2.67 -6.01
N LEU A 34 0.17 -2.56 -5.12
CA LEU A 34 0.35 -2.03 -3.78
C LEU A 34 -0.37 -2.95 -2.81
N ILE A 35 0.33 -3.34 -1.76
CA ILE A 35 -0.20 -4.15 -0.67
C ILE A 35 0.06 -3.35 0.60
N MET A 36 -1.01 -3.10 1.37
CA MET A 36 -0.93 -2.50 2.69
C MET A 36 -1.17 -3.58 3.73
N MET A 37 -0.33 -3.58 4.76
CA MET A 37 -0.39 -4.55 5.84
C MET A 37 -0.50 -3.84 7.18
N ASP A 38 -1.28 -4.41 8.09
CA ASP A 38 -1.32 -4.03 9.50
C ASP A 38 -1.37 -5.30 10.36
N LYS A 39 -0.61 -5.32 11.47
CA LYS A 39 -0.50 -6.48 12.39
C LYS A 39 -0.29 -7.85 11.70
N GLY A 40 0.46 -7.88 10.60
CA GLY A 40 0.76 -9.12 9.86
C GLY A 40 -0.36 -9.60 8.93
N GLN A 41 -1.45 -8.82 8.77
CA GLN A 41 -2.53 -9.11 7.82
C GLN A 41 -2.49 -8.14 6.65
N ILE A 42 -2.83 -8.62 5.46
CA ILE A 42 -3.09 -7.77 4.30
C ILE A 42 -4.44 -7.12 4.52
N ILE A 43 -4.45 -5.79 4.61
CA ILE A 43 -5.66 -5.02 4.86
C ILE A 43 -6.18 -4.31 3.63
N PHE A 44 -5.32 -4.10 2.64
CA PHE A 44 -5.67 -3.47 1.37
C PHE A 44 -4.70 -3.94 0.30
N GLU A 45 -5.23 -4.22 -0.88
CA GLU A 45 -4.46 -4.64 -2.04
C GLU A 45 -5.06 -3.99 -3.28
N VAL A 46 -4.21 -3.48 -4.17
CA VAL A 46 -4.62 -2.97 -5.47
C VAL A 46 -3.74 -3.49 -6.58
N ASP A 47 -4.39 -3.78 -7.70
CA ASP A 47 -3.72 -4.12 -8.94
C ASP A 47 -3.22 -2.89 -9.70
N GLU A 48 -2.61 -3.11 -10.87
CA GLU A 48 -2.02 -2.04 -11.66
C GLU A 48 -3.05 -1.02 -12.18
N ASN A 49 -4.25 -1.47 -12.51
CA ASN A 49 -5.28 -0.60 -13.08
C ASN A 49 -5.88 0.27 -12.00
N GLU A 50 -6.19 -0.31 -10.84
CA GLU A 50 -6.70 0.41 -9.69
C GLU A 50 -5.68 1.42 -9.17
N LYS A 51 -4.41 1.03 -9.12
CA LYS A 51 -3.30 1.88 -8.66
C LYS A 51 -3.14 3.16 -9.48
N LYS A 52 -3.41 3.14 -10.79
CA LYS A 52 -3.36 4.34 -11.67
C LYS A 52 -4.34 5.43 -11.26
N SER A 53 -5.44 5.06 -10.57
CA SER A 53 -6.48 5.99 -10.10
C SER A 53 -6.39 6.32 -8.60
N LEU A 54 -5.36 5.77 -7.94
CA LEU A 54 -5.18 5.87 -6.51
C LEU A 54 -4.51 7.19 -6.15
N THR A 55 -4.98 7.81 -5.08
CA THR A 55 -4.38 9.02 -4.51
C THR A 55 -3.97 8.76 -3.07
N VAL A 56 -3.02 9.55 -2.55
CA VAL A 56 -2.59 9.47 -1.15
C VAL A 56 -3.79 9.65 -0.21
N GLU A 57 -4.71 10.55 -0.54
CA GLU A 57 -5.91 10.82 0.24
C GLU A 57 -6.83 9.60 0.34
N LYS A 58 -7.10 8.93 -0.79
CA LYS A 58 -7.87 7.67 -0.81
C LYS A 58 -7.19 6.59 0.02
N LEU A 59 -5.87 6.46 -0.12
CA LEU A 59 -5.10 5.47 0.61
C LEU A 59 -5.15 5.70 2.13
N LEU A 60 -5.05 6.96 2.56
CA LEU A 60 -5.21 7.35 3.97
C LEU A 60 -6.63 7.10 4.47
N ALA A 61 -7.66 7.41 3.66
CA ALA A 61 -9.05 7.18 4.01
C ALA A 61 -9.34 5.68 4.20
N GLU A 62 -8.87 4.82 3.29
CA GLU A 62 -9.00 3.36 3.43
C GLU A 62 -8.27 2.86 4.68
N PHE A 63 -7.05 3.32 4.93
CA PHE A 63 -6.31 2.94 6.14
C PHE A 63 -7.05 3.31 7.43
N GLN A 64 -7.59 4.53 7.51
CA GLN A 64 -8.37 4.97 8.67
C GLN A 64 -9.67 4.18 8.81
N ARG A 65 -10.37 3.88 7.70
CA ARG A 65 -11.60 3.08 7.70
C ARG A 65 -11.35 1.69 8.25
N ILE A 66 -10.33 1.00 7.74
CA ILE A 66 -9.94 -0.35 8.18
C ILE A 66 -9.53 -0.34 9.66
N ARG A 67 -8.69 0.60 10.08
CA ARG A 67 -8.28 0.69 11.49
C ARG A 67 -9.44 1.07 12.41
N GLY A 68 -10.35 1.91 11.96
CA GLY A 68 -11.58 2.28 12.67
C GLY A 68 -12.53 1.09 12.84
N GLU A 69 -12.75 0.30 11.79
CA GLU A 69 -13.53 -0.93 11.83
C GLU A 69 -12.91 -1.97 12.79
N GLN A 70 -11.59 -2.13 12.78
CA GLN A 70 -10.90 -3.01 13.74
C GLN A 70 -11.10 -2.56 15.20
N LEU A 71 -11.04 -1.26 15.49
CA LEU A 71 -11.28 -0.74 16.84
C LEU A 71 -12.73 -0.94 17.32
N VAL A 72 -13.70 -0.89 16.41
CA VAL A 72 -15.11 -1.16 16.71
C VAL A 72 -15.35 -2.66 16.96
N SER A 73 -14.74 -3.51 16.13
CA SER A 73 -14.78 -4.97 16.28
C SER A 73 -14.23 -5.42 17.64
N ASP A 74 -13.09 -4.88 18.07
CA ASP A 74 -12.47 -5.23 19.36
C ASP A 74 -13.34 -4.83 20.56
N ARG A 75 -14.14 -3.77 20.46
CA ARG A 75 -15.10 -3.37 21.52
C ARG A 75 -16.33 -4.26 21.57
N ALA A 76 -16.82 -4.74 20.42
CA ALA A 76 -17.99 -5.60 20.35
C ALA A 76 -17.74 -7.00 20.95
N VAL A 77 -16.48 -7.47 20.96
CA VAL A 77 -16.10 -8.77 21.51
C VAL A 77 -15.94 -8.75 23.04
N LEU A 78 -15.85 -7.56 23.66
CA LEU A 78 -15.69 -7.38 25.12
C LEU A 78 -17.01 -7.03 25.84
N SER A 79 -18.16 -7.30 25.22
CA SER A 79 -19.50 -7.06 25.80
C SER A 79 -20.24 -8.36 26.10
#